data_AF-A0A1H0XZS6-F1
#
_entry.id   AF-A0A1H0XZS6-F1
#
_cell.length_a   1.000
_cell.length_b   1.000
_cell.length_c   1.000
_cell.angle_alpha   90.00
_cell.angle_beta   90.00
_cell.angle_gamma   90.00
#
_symmetry.space_group_name_H-M   'P 1'
#
loop_
_entity.id
_entity.type
_entity.pdbx_description
1 polymer ?
#
loop_
_entity_poly.entity_id
_entity_poly.type
_entity_poly.pdbx_seq_one_letter_code
_entity_poly.pdbx_strand_id
1 'polypeptide(L)'
;MDARTLVLGDWNPVVRDGIDVLRLVLLGGAVGFAVAGDLGGAVVLGVLGAITVFARFLQLPRVYDLCLTAGMALQGFGEAFGVYDRFEHFDDVVHFTLPLLTAPVVYIALARLDVVPDPRDETHRKHYAGIFTVTLALGIAIGALWEVYEFHSDAWLGTQLSESNSDTVGDLVRDTAGSLVGAALLVAWARFGWGSVRRIPGVNTHEDVSA
;
A
#
# COMPACT_ATOMS: atom_id res chain seq x y z
N MET A 1 -7.52 5.10 28.56
CA MET A 1 -6.80 5.56 27.35
C MET A 1 -7.41 6.87 26.94
N ASP A 2 -6.60 7.89 26.65
CA ASP A 2 -7.12 9.15 26.12
C ASP A 2 -7.45 9.01 24.62
N ALA A 3 -8.14 10.00 24.06
CA ALA A 3 -8.55 10.00 22.65
C ALA A 3 -7.35 9.93 21.68
N ARG A 4 -6.20 10.47 22.08
CA ARG A 4 -4.98 10.47 21.26
C ARG A 4 -4.34 9.08 21.25
N THR A 5 -4.23 8.39 22.39
CA THR A 5 -3.73 7.00 22.47
C THR A 5 -4.65 6.05 21.69
N LEU A 6 -5.96 6.31 21.74
CA LEU A 6 -6.94 5.52 20.98
C LEU A 6 -6.69 5.64 19.47
N VAL A 7 -6.42 6.85 18.97
CA VAL A 7 -6.27 7.13 17.53
C VAL A 7 -4.85 6.93 17.01
N LEU A 8 -3.82 7.28 17.78
CA LEU A 8 -2.40 7.35 17.37
C LEU A 8 -1.53 6.20 17.91
N GLY A 9 -2.13 5.27 18.65
CA GLY A 9 -1.48 4.02 19.04
C GLY A 9 -0.61 4.09 20.29
N ASP A 10 0.02 2.94 20.55
CA ASP A 10 0.68 2.45 21.78
C ASP A 10 -0.23 1.66 22.71
N TRP A 11 -1.08 0.82 22.14
CA TRP A 11 -1.98 -0.05 22.92
C TRP A 11 -1.21 -1.20 23.59
N ASN A 12 -0.46 -2.00 22.81
CA ASN A 12 0.47 -3.03 23.32
C ASN A 12 1.52 -3.43 22.23
N PRO A 13 2.56 -4.22 22.57
CA PRO A 13 3.62 -4.59 21.61
C PRO A 13 3.17 -5.39 20.39
N VAL A 14 2.04 -6.11 20.50
CA VAL A 14 1.51 -6.98 19.44
C VAL A 14 0.57 -6.19 18.54
N VAL A 15 -0.49 -5.61 19.13
CA VAL A 15 -1.48 -4.76 18.48
C VAL A 15 -1.23 -3.32 18.91
N ARG A 16 -0.60 -2.55 18.04
CA ARG A 16 -0.12 -1.20 18.38
C ARG A 16 -1.21 -0.15 18.24
N ASP A 17 -2.17 -0.33 17.33
CA ASP A 17 -3.25 0.60 17.00
C ASP A 17 -4.32 -0.02 16.07
N GLY A 18 -5.23 0.82 15.55
CA GLY A 18 -6.23 0.44 14.56
C GLY A 18 -5.69 -0.04 13.20
N ILE A 19 -4.45 0.29 12.82
CA ILE A 19 -3.84 -0.27 11.59
C ILE A 19 -3.55 -1.75 11.82
N ASP A 20 -3.02 -2.11 12.99
CA ASP A 20 -2.83 -3.52 13.35
C ASP A 20 -4.16 -4.27 13.50
N VAL A 21 -5.25 -3.60 13.90
CA VAL A 21 -6.59 -4.20 13.85
C VAL A 21 -6.98 -4.53 12.41
N LEU A 22 -6.78 -3.62 11.45
CA LEU A 22 -7.07 -3.88 10.04
C LEU A 22 -6.25 -5.05 9.48
N ARG A 23 -4.97 -5.17 9.87
CA ARG A 23 -4.14 -6.35 9.53
C ARG A 23 -4.74 -7.66 10.05
N LEU A 24 -5.17 -7.66 11.31
CA LEU A 24 -5.81 -8.83 11.91
C LEU A 24 -7.14 -9.15 11.24
N VAL A 25 -7.88 -8.13 10.78
CA VAL A 25 -9.11 -8.33 10.00
C VAL A 25 -8.81 -9.00 8.66
N LEU A 26 -7.73 -8.65 7.96
CA LEU A 26 -7.31 -9.35 6.74
C LEU A 26 -6.99 -10.83 7.00
N LEU A 27 -6.14 -11.10 8.00
CA LEU A 27 -5.74 -12.46 8.35
C LEU A 27 -6.92 -13.29 8.88
N GLY A 28 -7.79 -12.68 9.69
CA GLY A 28 -9.02 -13.30 10.18
C GLY A 28 -10.02 -13.57 9.07
N GLY A 29 -10.12 -12.65 8.09
CA GLY A 29 -10.88 -12.84 6.85
C GLY A 29 -10.38 -14.06 6.08
N ALA A 30 -9.07 -14.18 5.89
CA ALA A 30 -8.47 -15.34 5.22
C ALA A 30 -8.88 -16.67 5.88
N VAL A 31 -8.82 -16.74 7.21
CA VAL A 31 -9.29 -17.92 7.97
C VAL A 31 -10.80 -18.13 7.80
N GLY A 32 -11.59 -17.06 7.86
CA GLY A 32 -13.05 -17.11 7.70
C GLY A 32 -13.47 -17.69 6.35
N PHE A 33 -12.86 -17.23 5.26
CA PHE A 33 -13.09 -17.74 3.91
C PHE A 33 -12.64 -19.20 3.77
N ALA A 34 -11.50 -19.57 4.34
CA ALA A 34 -11.04 -20.97 4.34
C ALA A 34 -12.02 -21.90 5.06
N VAL A 35 -12.56 -21.49 6.22
CA VAL A 35 -13.57 -22.25 6.97
C VAL A 35 -14.89 -22.34 6.19
N ALA A 36 -15.23 -21.31 5.41
CA ALA A 36 -16.40 -21.32 4.54
C ALA A 36 -16.23 -22.17 3.27
N GLY A 37 -15.04 -22.72 3.03
CA GLY A 37 -14.73 -23.53 1.85
C GLY A 37 -14.32 -22.74 0.61
N ASP A 38 -14.15 -21.42 0.73
CA ASP A 38 -13.66 -20.56 -0.34
C ASP A 38 -12.15 -20.37 -0.21
N LEU A 39 -11.40 -21.20 -0.95
CA LEU A 39 -9.94 -21.15 -0.96
C LEU A 39 -9.39 -19.92 -1.71
N GLY A 40 -10.13 -19.38 -2.68
CA GLY A 40 -9.68 -18.22 -3.47
C GLY A 40 -9.61 -16.97 -2.59
N GLY A 41 -10.73 -16.63 -1.94
CA GLY A 41 -10.79 -15.52 -0.99
C GLY A 41 -9.81 -15.69 0.17
N ALA A 42 -9.63 -16.93 0.65
CA ALA A 42 -8.66 -17.25 1.70
C ALA A 42 -7.21 -16.96 1.29
N VAL A 43 -6.81 -17.40 0.09
CA VAL A 43 -5.44 -17.20 -0.41
C VAL A 43 -5.16 -15.73 -0.64
N VAL A 44 -6.06 -15.01 -1.31
CA VAL A 44 -5.88 -13.58 -1.61
C VAL A 44 -5.73 -12.76 -0.33
N LEU A 45 -6.67 -12.90 0.62
CA LEU A 45 -6.59 -12.20 1.90
C LEU A 45 -5.37 -12.62 2.72
N GLY A 46 -4.96 -13.89 2.64
CA GLY A 46 -3.78 -14.40 3.33
C GLY A 46 -2.48 -13.79 2.80
N VAL A 47 -2.31 -13.74 1.48
CA VAL A 47 -1.13 -13.15 0.81
C VAL A 47 -1.05 -11.65 1.08
N LEU A 48 -2.15 -10.92 0.86
CA LEU A 48 -2.20 -9.48 1.08
C LEU A 48 -2.04 -9.14 2.58
N GLY A 49 -2.65 -9.91 3.46
CA GLY A 49 -2.44 -9.83 4.90
C GLY A 49 -0.97 -10.04 5.29
N ALA A 50 -0.30 -11.04 4.72
CA ALA A 50 1.12 -11.31 4.97
C ALA A 50 2.02 -10.14 4.52
N ILE A 51 1.73 -9.49 3.39
CA ILE A 51 2.43 -8.28 2.94
C ILE A 51 2.33 -7.18 4.01
N THR A 52 1.14 -6.94 4.56
CA THR A 52 0.96 -5.91 5.61
C THR A 52 1.70 -6.24 6.91
N VAL A 53 1.86 -7.52 7.25
CA VAL A 53 2.66 -7.96 8.40
C VAL A 53 4.14 -7.76 8.13
N PHE A 54 4.62 -8.14 6.94
CA PHE A 54 6.02 -7.96 6.53
C PHE A 54 6.42 -6.48 6.53
N ALA A 55 5.52 -5.59 6.10
CA ALA A 55 5.77 -4.15 6.13
C ALA A 55 6.07 -3.58 7.52
N ARG A 56 5.74 -4.30 8.61
CA ARG A 56 6.12 -3.89 9.97
C ARG A 56 7.64 -3.79 10.15
N PHE A 57 8.42 -4.60 9.43
CA PHE A 57 9.88 -4.54 9.48
C PHE A 57 10.44 -3.22 8.90
N LEU A 58 9.68 -2.56 8.03
CA LEU A 58 10.08 -1.28 7.43
C LEU A 58 9.89 -0.10 8.40
N GLN A 59 9.13 -0.27 9.50
CA GLN A 59 8.84 0.80 10.47
C GLN A 59 8.40 2.09 9.77
N LEU A 60 7.40 1.97 8.89
CA LEU A 60 6.88 3.08 8.07
C LEU A 60 6.29 4.20 8.95
N PRO A 61 6.28 5.45 8.46
CA PRO A 61 5.43 6.48 9.04
C PRO A 61 3.97 6.02 9.05
N ARG A 62 3.22 6.40 10.08
CA ARG A 62 1.85 5.89 10.34
C ARG A 62 0.92 6.04 9.13
N VAL A 63 0.98 7.17 8.44
CA VAL A 63 0.16 7.43 7.25
C VAL A 63 0.48 6.43 6.14
N TYR A 64 1.74 6.19 5.83
CA TYR A 64 2.13 5.23 4.80
C TYR A 64 1.90 3.77 5.21
N ASP A 65 1.99 3.46 6.51
CA ASP A 65 1.58 2.17 7.06
C ASP A 65 0.08 1.91 6.86
N LEU A 66 -0.73 2.95 7.08
CA LEU A 66 -2.16 2.93 6.81
C LEU A 66 -2.44 2.83 5.30
N CYS A 67 -1.76 3.61 4.45
CA CYS A 67 -1.93 3.56 3.00
C CYS A 67 -1.72 2.14 2.46
N LEU A 68 -0.62 1.48 2.83
CA LEU A 68 -0.37 0.10 2.42
C LEU A 68 -1.48 -0.83 2.92
N THR A 69 -1.78 -0.77 4.22
CA THR A 69 -2.74 -1.72 4.83
C THR A 69 -4.16 -1.51 4.29
N ALA A 70 -4.57 -0.27 4.05
CA ALA A 70 -5.85 0.07 3.45
C ALA A 70 -5.93 -0.35 1.98
N GLY A 71 -4.87 -0.15 1.19
CA GLY A 71 -4.80 -0.62 -0.20
C GLY A 71 -4.90 -2.16 -0.29
N MET A 72 -4.14 -2.87 0.54
CA MET A 72 -4.23 -4.34 0.62
C MET A 72 -5.62 -4.82 1.06
N ALA A 73 -6.29 -4.05 1.93
CA ALA A 73 -7.65 -4.37 2.36
C ALA A 73 -8.69 -4.11 1.27
N LEU A 74 -8.58 -3.00 0.53
CA LEU A 74 -9.46 -2.67 -0.58
C LEU A 74 -9.41 -3.77 -1.65
N GLN A 75 -8.20 -4.14 -2.11
CA GLN A 75 -7.99 -5.23 -3.05
C GLN A 75 -8.51 -6.56 -2.49
N GLY A 76 -8.05 -6.93 -1.29
CA GLY A 76 -8.29 -8.28 -0.77
C GLY A 76 -9.75 -8.56 -0.46
N PHE A 77 -10.45 -7.62 0.16
CA PHE A 77 -11.89 -7.75 0.39
C PHE A 77 -12.71 -7.47 -0.86
N GLY A 78 -12.20 -6.64 -1.78
CA GLY A 78 -12.78 -6.47 -3.10
C GLY A 78 -12.90 -7.82 -3.82
N GLU A 79 -11.81 -8.57 -3.87
CA GLU A 79 -11.74 -9.88 -4.50
C GLU A 79 -12.55 -10.92 -3.71
N ALA A 80 -12.28 -11.07 -2.41
CA ALA A 80 -12.90 -12.11 -1.60
C ALA A 80 -14.44 -11.98 -1.52
N PHE A 81 -14.99 -10.77 -1.62
CA PHE A 81 -16.44 -10.57 -1.66
C PHE A 81 -17.02 -10.47 -3.08
N GLY A 82 -16.25 -10.71 -4.14
CA GLY A 82 -16.71 -10.58 -5.53
C GLY A 82 -17.24 -9.17 -5.83
N VAL A 83 -16.53 -8.13 -5.37
CA VAL A 83 -16.88 -6.73 -5.62
C VAL A 83 -16.54 -6.35 -7.06
N TYR A 84 -15.45 -6.87 -7.60
CA TYR A 84 -15.05 -6.74 -9.01
C TYR A 84 -16.20 -7.15 -9.95
N ASP A 85 -16.84 -8.29 -9.68
CA ASP A 85 -17.96 -8.78 -10.51
C ASP A 85 -19.24 -7.95 -10.39
N ARG A 86 -19.41 -7.19 -9.30
CA ARG A 86 -20.67 -6.50 -8.96
C ARG A 86 -20.66 -5.02 -9.30
N PHE A 87 -19.49 -4.42 -9.37
CA PHE A 87 -19.31 -2.99 -9.61
C PHE A 87 -18.33 -2.78 -10.76
N GLU A 88 -18.87 -2.40 -11.92
CA GLU A 88 -18.15 -2.27 -13.20
C GLU A 88 -16.86 -1.44 -13.11
N HIS A 89 -16.83 -0.38 -12.30
CA HIS A 89 -15.66 0.49 -12.16
C HIS A 89 -14.85 0.22 -10.88
N PHE A 90 -15.07 -0.90 -10.20
CA PHE A 90 -14.29 -1.21 -9.01
C PHE A 90 -12.83 -1.44 -9.35
N ASP A 91 -12.57 -2.13 -10.46
CA ASP A 91 -11.23 -2.37 -10.97
C ASP A 91 -10.51 -1.06 -11.29
N ASP A 92 -11.17 -0.16 -12.04
CA ASP A 92 -10.68 1.20 -12.28
C ASP A 92 -10.24 1.95 -11.00
N VAL A 93 -11.05 1.83 -9.94
CA VAL A 93 -10.78 2.47 -8.64
C VAL A 93 -9.55 1.86 -7.99
N VAL A 94 -9.38 0.54 -8.09
CA VAL A 94 -8.23 -0.19 -7.54
C VAL A 94 -6.95 0.17 -8.29
N HIS A 95 -6.97 0.18 -9.63
CA HIS A 95 -5.82 0.59 -10.46
C HIS A 95 -5.42 2.05 -10.21
N PHE A 96 -6.37 2.94 -9.93
CA PHE A 96 -5.98 4.28 -9.48
C PHE A 96 -5.41 4.28 -8.04
N THR A 97 -6.04 3.55 -7.13
CA THR A 97 -5.80 3.69 -5.68
C THR A 97 -4.54 2.94 -5.23
N LEU A 98 -4.25 1.76 -5.78
CA LEU A 98 -3.11 0.97 -5.32
C LEU A 98 -1.77 1.63 -5.61
N PRO A 99 -1.45 2.12 -6.82
CA PRO A 99 -0.20 2.82 -7.08
C PRO A 99 -0.09 4.12 -6.29
N LEU A 100 -1.21 4.85 -6.11
CA LEU A 100 -1.26 6.04 -5.27
C LEU A 100 -0.79 5.74 -3.84
N LEU A 101 -1.33 4.68 -3.23
CA LEU A 101 -1.09 4.35 -1.82
C LEU A 101 0.23 3.60 -1.60
N THR A 102 0.68 2.80 -2.57
CA THR A 102 1.80 1.86 -2.39
C THR A 102 3.12 2.35 -3.00
N ALA A 103 3.11 3.13 -4.08
CA ALA A 103 4.36 3.62 -4.67
C ALA A 103 5.19 4.46 -3.68
N PRO A 104 4.59 5.37 -2.87
CA PRO A 104 5.34 6.07 -1.83
C PRO A 104 5.92 5.14 -0.76
N VAL A 105 5.23 4.04 -0.45
CA VAL A 105 5.69 3.04 0.53
C VAL A 105 6.93 2.33 0.00
N VAL A 106 6.95 1.96 -1.28
CA VAL A 106 8.12 1.35 -1.92
C VAL A 106 9.28 2.34 -1.98
N TYR A 107 9.04 3.61 -2.28
CA TYR A 107 10.09 4.64 -2.22
C TYR A 107 10.71 4.71 -0.82
N ILE A 108 9.89 4.78 0.22
CA ILE A 108 10.35 4.81 1.61
C ILE A 108 11.14 3.54 1.95
N ALA A 109 10.68 2.37 1.52
CA ALA A 109 11.40 1.12 1.72
C ALA A 109 12.81 1.16 1.08
N LEU A 110 12.93 1.66 -0.14
CA LEU A 110 14.22 1.86 -0.82
C LEU A 110 15.10 2.88 -0.09
N ALA A 111 14.51 3.95 0.43
CA ALA A 111 15.25 4.93 1.24
C ALA A 111 15.81 4.29 2.53
N ARG A 112 15.06 3.39 3.17
CA ARG A 112 15.54 2.64 4.34
C ARG A 112 16.66 1.65 4.04
N LEU A 113 16.85 1.31 2.77
CA LEU A 113 17.94 0.47 2.28
C LEU A 113 19.08 1.30 1.69
N ASP A 114 19.06 2.63 1.85
CA ASP A 114 20.03 3.58 1.30
C ASP A 114 20.17 3.51 -0.24
N VAL A 115 19.14 3.01 -0.94
CA VAL A 115 19.10 2.93 -2.41
C VAL A 115 18.75 4.29 -3.03
N VAL A 116 17.90 5.06 -2.35
CA VAL A 116 17.49 6.41 -2.72
C VAL A 116 17.59 7.34 -1.51
N PRO A 117 17.66 8.67 -1.68
CA PRO A 117 17.74 9.61 -0.55
C PRO A 117 16.55 9.48 0.41
N ASP A 118 16.79 9.64 1.71
CA ASP A 118 15.70 9.69 2.68
C ASP A 118 14.99 11.06 2.59
N PRO A 119 13.65 11.10 2.53
CA PRO A 119 12.89 12.34 2.63
C PRO A 119 13.15 13.18 3.90
N ARG A 120 13.82 12.62 4.92
CA ARG A 120 14.31 13.32 6.13
C ARG A 120 15.54 14.17 5.90
N ASP A 121 16.37 13.81 4.93
CA ASP A 121 17.64 14.50 4.72
C ASP A 121 17.38 15.92 4.20
N GLU A 122 18.41 16.78 4.22
CA GLU A 122 18.29 18.10 3.61
C GLU A 122 17.98 17.97 2.11
N THR A 123 16.71 18.18 1.77
CA THR A 123 16.22 18.08 0.41
C THR A 123 16.27 19.45 -0.27
N HIS A 124 16.84 19.47 -1.47
CA HIS A 124 16.80 20.63 -2.36
C HIS A 124 15.88 20.36 -3.55
N ARG A 125 15.62 21.38 -4.38
CA ARG A 125 14.71 21.28 -5.55
C ARG A 125 14.99 20.07 -6.45
N LYS A 126 16.25 19.71 -6.67
CA LYS A 126 16.65 18.55 -7.48
C LYS A 126 16.27 17.21 -6.82
N HIS A 127 16.32 17.13 -5.49
CA HIS A 127 15.92 15.94 -4.75
C HIS A 127 14.41 15.71 -4.84
N TYR A 128 13.60 16.77 -4.77
CA TYR A 128 12.15 16.65 -4.98
C TYR A 128 11.80 16.12 -6.38
N ALA A 129 12.49 16.59 -7.42
CA ALA A 129 12.32 16.03 -8.77
C ALA A 129 12.69 14.55 -8.82
N GLY A 130 13.79 14.15 -8.17
CA GLY A 130 14.19 12.74 -8.05
C GLY A 130 13.17 11.88 -7.31
N ILE A 131 12.69 12.33 -6.14
CA ILE A 131 11.63 11.67 -5.36
C ILE A 131 10.40 11.48 -6.24
N PHE A 132 9.95 12.54 -6.91
CA PHE A 132 8.79 12.48 -7.80
C PHE A 132 8.98 11.46 -8.91
N THR A 133 10.06 11.55 -9.68
CA THR A 133 10.30 10.70 -10.84
C THR A 133 10.43 9.23 -10.46
N VAL A 134 11.16 8.93 -9.38
CA VAL A 134 11.34 7.54 -8.93
C VAL A 134 10.03 6.98 -8.39
N THR A 135 9.29 7.74 -7.58
CA THR A 135 7.99 7.28 -7.05
C THR A 135 6.98 7.07 -8.17
N LEU A 136 6.93 7.97 -9.15
CA LEU A 136 6.08 7.83 -10.34
C LEU A 136 6.41 6.53 -11.09
N ALA A 137 7.70 6.29 -11.37
CA ALA A 137 8.15 5.09 -12.06
C ALA A 137 7.84 3.81 -11.27
N LEU A 138 7.95 3.84 -9.94
CA LEU A 138 7.60 2.70 -9.08
C LEU A 138 6.12 2.34 -9.19
N GLY A 139 5.21 3.31 -9.11
CA GLY A 139 3.77 3.01 -9.23
C GLY A 139 3.37 2.51 -10.62
N ILE A 140 3.97 3.05 -11.69
CA ILE A 140 3.77 2.53 -13.05
C ILE A 140 4.29 1.09 -13.16
N ALA A 141 5.45 0.80 -12.56
CA ALA A 141 6.01 -0.56 -12.56
C ALA A 141 5.15 -1.54 -11.75
N ILE A 142 4.55 -1.10 -10.63
CA ILE A 142 3.61 -1.92 -9.85
C ILE A 142 2.39 -2.29 -10.70
N GLY A 143 1.78 -1.30 -11.38
CA GLY A 143 0.68 -1.53 -12.31
C GLY A 143 1.04 -2.50 -13.44
N ALA A 144 2.18 -2.25 -14.10
CA ALA A 144 2.67 -3.14 -15.16
C ALA A 144 2.96 -4.57 -14.68
N LEU A 145 3.45 -4.75 -13.45
CA LEU A 145 3.65 -6.08 -12.88
C LEU A 145 2.32 -6.78 -12.58
N TRP A 146 1.27 -6.02 -12.25
CA TRP A 146 -0.07 -6.55 -12.06
C TRP A 146 -0.66 -7.06 -13.39
N GLU A 147 -0.63 -6.26 -14.45
CA GLU A 147 -1.07 -6.70 -15.80
C GLU A 147 -0.34 -7.96 -16.28
N VAL A 148 0.98 -8.03 -16.02
CA VAL A 148 1.78 -9.21 -16.32
C VAL A 148 1.31 -10.41 -15.50
N TYR A 149 0.97 -10.20 -14.24
CA TYR A 149 0.41 -11.26 -13.39
C TYR A 149 -0.93 -11.74 -13.93
N GLU A 150 -1.86 -10.86 -14.28
CA GLU A 150 -3.17 -11.22 -14.83
C GLU A 150 -3.05 -12.07 -16.07
N PHE A 151 -2.26 -11.60 -17.05
CA PHE A 151 -2.00 -12.34 -18.29
C PHE A 151 -1.47 -13.76 -18.04
N HIS A 152 -0.51 -13.92 -17.12
CA HIS A 152 0.06 -15.23 -16.82
C HIS A 152 -0.86 -16.09 -15.94
N SER A 153 -1.64 -15.47 -15.06
CA SER A 153 -2.60 -16.17 -14.21
C SER A 153 -3.69 -16.83 -15.06
N ASP A 154 -4.16 -16.18 -16.12
CA ASP A 154 -5.15 -16.76 -17.03
C ASP A 154 -4.57 -17.98 -17.75
N ALA A 155 -3.30 -17.89 -18.17
CA ALA A 155 -2.61 -18.97 -18.85
C ALA A 155 -2.29 -20.18 -17.97
N TRP A 156 -1.93 -19.95 -16.70
CA TRP A 156 -1.39 -21.00 -15.82
C TRP A 156 -2.36 -21.50 -14.77
N LEU A 157 -3.24 -20.63 -14.28
CA LEU A 157 -4.20 -20.89 -13.21
C LEU A 157 -5.64 -20.99 -13.74
N GLY A 158 -5.88 -20.61 -15.00
CA GLY A 158 -7.21 -20.64 -15.61
C GLY A 158 -8.14 -19.56 -15.05
N THR A 159 -7.57 -18.46 -14.55
CA THR A 159 -8.32 -17.26 -14.19
C THR A 159 -8.84 -16.54 -15.44
N GLN A 160 -9.59 -15.47 -15.23
CA GLN A 160 -10.12 -14.61 -16.30
C GLN A 160 -9.93 -13.14 -15.88
N LEU A 161 -8.69 -12.78 -15.51
CA LEU A 161 -8.36 -11.42 -15.05
C LEU A 161 -7.99 -10.51 -16.23
N SER A 162 -7.30 -11.02 -17.25
CA SER A 162 -6.89 -10.21 -18.40
C SER A 162 -8.03 -10.13 -19.42
N GLU A 163 -8.98 -9.20 -19.23
CA GLU A 163 -10.21 -9.14 -20.05
C GLU A 163 -9.96 -8.75 -21.51
N SER A 164 -9.21 -7.66 -21.75
CA SER A 164 -8.93 -7.18 -23.10
C SER A 164 -7.73 -6.25 -23.18
N ASN A 165 -7.17 -6.05 -24.38
CA ASN A 165 -6.10 -5.05 -24.57
C ASN A 165 -6.55 -3.61 -24.24
N SER A 166 -7.84 -3.30 -24.41
CA SER A 166 -8.34 -1.95 -24.07
C SER A 166 -8.42 -1.74 -22.56
N ASP A 167 -8.68 -2.82 -21.84
CA ASP A 167 -8.79 -2.88 -20.38
C ASP A 167 -7.42 -2.64 -19.77
N THR A 168 -6.49 -3.57 -20.01
CA THR A 168 -5.06 -3.45 -19.64
C THR A 168 -4.44 -2.09 -19.92
N VAL A 169 -4.69 -1.51 -21.10
CA VAL A 169 -4.14 -0.18 -21.44
C VAL A 169 -4.82 0.93 -20.60
N GLY A 170 -6.12 0.81 -20.37
CA GLY A 170 -6.85 1.69 -19.45
C GLY A 170 -6.32 1.60 -18.02
N ASP A 171 -5.99 0.40 -17.57
CA ASP A 171 -5.52 0.14 -16.21
C ASP A 171 -4.14 0.71 -15.98
N LEU A 172 -3.21 0.50 -16.92
CA LEU A 172 -1.92 1.19 -16.91
C LEU A 172 -2.03 2.72 -16.91
N VAL A 173 -3.05 3.29 -17.57
CA VAL A 173 -3.32 4.73 -17.54
C VAL A 173 -3.79 5.16 -16.15
N ARG A 174 -4.69 4.40 -15.52
CA ARG A 174 -5.18 4.65 -14.15
C ARG A 174 -4.06 4.49 -13.13
N ASP A 175 -3.22 3.48 -13.29
CA ASP A 175 -2.03 3.24 -12.47
C ASP A 175 -1.06 4.41 -12.55
N THR A 176 -0.82 4.91 -13.77
CA THR A 176 0.01 6.08 -14.01
C THR A 176 -0.57 7.32 -13.32
N ALA A 177 -1.89 7.54 -13.43
CA ALA A 177 -2.57 8.66 -12.78
C ALA A 177 -2.50 8.56 -11.24
N GLY A 178 -2.74 7.38 -10.68
CA GLY A 178 -2.61 7.11 -9.25
C GLY A 178 -1.19 7.36 -8.75
N SER A 179 -0.21 6.81 -9.47
CA SER A 179 1.22 6.98 -9.17
C SER A 179 1.67 8.44 -9.24
N LEU A 180 1.15 9.22 -10.20
CA LEU A 180 1.41 10.67 -10.30
C LEU A 180 0.95 11.41 -9.03
N VAL A 181 -0.26 11.10 -8.55
CA VAL A 181 -0.80 11.68 -7.32
C VAL A 181 0.02 11.24 -6.10
N GLY A 182 0.33 9.94 -5.99
CA GLY A 182 1.17 9.40 -4.92
C GLY A 182 2.56 10.05 -4.84
N ALA A 183 3.21 10.22 -6.00
CA ALA A 183 4.50 10.89 -6.12
C ALA A 183 4.43 12.37 -5.71
N ALA A 184 3.40 13.09 -6.14
CA ALA A 184 3.20 14.48 -5.75
C ALA A 184 2.98 14.63 -4.23
N LEU A 185 2.19 13.74 -3.63
CA LEU A 185 1.92 13.73 -2.20
C LEU A 185 3.18 13.39 -1.38
N LEU A 186 4.03 12.46 -1.85
CA LEU A 186 5.30 12.18 -1.19
C LEU A 186 6.28 13.36 -1.27
N VAL A 187 6.32 14.08 -2.39
CA VAL A 187 7.10 15.32 -2.47
C VAL A 187 6.59 16.38 -1.51
N ALA A 188 5.26 16.53 -1.40
CA ALA A 188 4.67 17.44 -0.43
C ALA A 188 5.05 17.03 1.01
N TRP A 189 4.95 15.74 1.34
CA TRP A 189 5.37 15.18 2.63
C TRP A 189 6.83 15.50 2.94
N ALA A 190 7.75 15.27 1.99
CA ALA A 190 9.16 15.59 2.13
C ALA A 190 9.38 17.09 2.36
N ARG A 191 8.67 17.94 1.61
CA ARG A 191 8.78 19.41 1.70
C ARG A 191 8.33 19.97 3.05
N PHE A 192 7.34 19.35 3.69
CA PHE A 192 6.90 19.75 5.03
C PHE A 192 7.81 19.23 6.15
N GLY A 193 8.88 18.50 5.83
CA GLY A 193 9.86 18.02 6.81
C GLY A 193 9.34 16.89 7.69
N TRP A 194 8.21 16.27 7.33
CA TRP A 194 7.63 15.17 8.12
C TRP A 194 8.48 13.89 8.06
N GLY A 195 9.30 13.73 7.02
CA GLY A 195 10.34 12.71 6.93
C GLY A 195 9.85 11.24 7.01
N SER A 196 10.76 10.28 6.98
CA SER A 196 10.49 8.85 7.16
C SER A 196 10.40 8.43 8.65
N VAL A 197 9.62 9.14 9.50
CA VAL A 197 8.98 8.60 10.73
C VAL A 197 9.26 7.13 11.12
N ARG A 198 10.31 6.74 11.85
CA ARG A 198 10.45 5.34 12.30
C ARG A 198 9.48 5.07 13.44
N ARG A 199 8.51 4.21 13.21
CA ARG A 199 7.61 3.75 14.27
C ARG A 199 8.23 2.62 15.09
N ILE A 200 8.87 2.96 16.21
CA ILE A 200 9.53 2.00 17.11
C ILE A 200 8.59 1.67 18.30
N PRO A 201 8.20 0.40 18.52
CA PRO A 201 7.34 0.03 19.63
C PRO A 201 7.94 0.42 20.99
N GLY A 202 7.12 1.05 21.85
CA GLY A 202 7.53 1.44 23.21
C GLY A 202 8.43 2.68 23.28
N VAL A 203 8.79 3.26 22.14
CA VAL A 203 9.45 4.56 22.05
C VAL A 203 8.43 5.51 21.45
N ASN A 204 7.85 6.37 22.29
CA ASN A 204 7.13 7.56 21.81
C ASN A 204 8.18 8.54 21.28
N THR A 205 8.81 8.23 20.14
CA THR A 205 9.37 9.28 19.29
C THR A 205 8.15 10.04 18.83
N HIS A 206 7.83 11.11 19.56
CA HIS A 206 6.98 12.15 19.05
C HIS A 206 7.46 12.47 17.63
N GLU A 207 6.55 12.86 16.76
CA GLU A 207 6.90 13.64 15.58
C GLU A 207 7.51 14.95 16.09
N ASP A 208 8.73 14.88 16.63
CA ASP A 208 9.58 16.01 16.97
C ASP A 208 10.04 16.59 15.64
N VAL A 209 9.08 17.11 14.89
CA VAL A 209 9.34 18.10 13.86
C VAL A 209 9.60 19.36 14.65
N SER A 210 10.85 19.56 15.06
CA SER A 210 11.32 20.89 15.40
C SER A 210 11.12 21.75 14.16
N ALA A 211 10.06 22.55 14.18
CA ALA A 211 9.84 23.62 13.20
C ALA A 211 10.97 24.66 13.30
#